data_AF-C0F0P7-F1
#
_entry.id   AF-C0F0P7-F1
#
_cell.length_a   1.000
_cell.length_b   1.000
_cell.length_c   1.000
_cell.angle_alpha   90.00
_cell.angle_beta   90.00
_cell.angle_gamma   90.00
#
_symmetry.space_group_name_H-M   'P 1'
#
loop_
_entity.id
_entity.type
_entity.pdbx_description
1 polymer ?
#
loop_
_entity_poly.entity_id
_entity_poly.type
_entity_poly.pdbx_seq_one_letter_code
_entity_poly.pdbx_strand_id
1 'polypeptide(L)'
;MQETKTIRVKKCPYCFRNISNEDAGFLLRTDGVRFQSPALNEVFSYKTDTAYLYFWSAMGIPEEQIDAKRIIIDNEVMTELNQELTAAGRDLAVKRFDTDSCGYTFHVEEGAVTLFSNTMVCPHCHNVLPQNFFKYEMLMIGLAGSVASGKTVYLCSLMMNGFDVMQRQNLTVRNAYGNPNDDYKIEMERNADRLMRYGICPESTSKAFKKPVFLEVTYRIGQKNLHMLTAIYDVAGELIRDSAGTGRTGFVRHMDGFICLVDPAQMHLEHSLINKQIPDEERVLEKLYVMGKEEQMSIQRMSNENGKQVMDQADFMMENTMSDEYFYERKADTVLDSIRSVLGDHELKQKYMALTIAKSDLLEELGEIKEYRGSSLLFERKQVSYGFMNMDHHFLRQEILKQIFDQKVFRLQRNLADYKESGLFAVSALGCETEETMEGTQKEVKTVGRVRPIRTEEPILWMMMKFMQERGWLE
;
A
#
# COMPACT_ATOMS: atom_id res chain seq x y z
N MET A 1 -13.61 10.04 -42.76
CA MET A 1 -12.27 9.75 -42.22
C MET A 1 -12.41 8.48 -41.40
N GLN A 2 -11.77 7.38 -41.77
CA GLN A 2 -11.70 6.21 -40.90
C GLN A 2 -10.88 6.64 -39.67
N GLU A 3 -11.54 6.75 -38.52
CA GLU A 3 -10.86 6.92 -37.24
C GLU A 3 -9.92 5.72 -37.06
N THR A 4 -8.61 5.95 -37.09
CA THR A 4 -7.61 4.93 -36.78
C THR A 4 -7.77 4.55 -35.32
N LYS A 5 -8.60 3.52 -35.06
CA LYS A 5 -8.76 2.90 -33.74
C LYS A 5 -7.40 2.41 -33.28
N THR A 6 -6.83 3.08 -32.27
CA THR A 6 -5.58 2.66 -31.68
C THR A 6 -5.90 1.59 -30.63
N ILE A 7 -5.63 0.33 -30.97
CA ILE A 7 -5.75 -0.77 -30.00
C ILE A 7 -4.67 -0.58 -28.93
N ARG A 8 -5.10 -0.51 -27.67
CA ARG A 8 -4.20 -0.40 -26.51
C ARG A 8 -4.44 -1.57 -25.58
N VAL A 9 -3.36 -2.24 -25.21
CA VAL A 9 -3.40 -3.37 -24.26
C VAL A 9 -2.72 -2.95 -22.96
N LYS A 10 -3.40 -3.14 -21.83
CA LYS A 10 -2.88 -2.85 -20.49
C LYS A 10 -3.23 -3.96 -19.50
N LYS A 11 -2.37 -4.15 -18.49
CA LYS A 11 -2.64 -5.11 -17.41
C LYS A 11 -3.69 -4.57 -16.45
N CYS A 12 -4.68 -5.38 -16.13
CA CYS A 12 -5.67 -5.09 -15.11
C CYS A 12 -4.99 -4.81 -13.76
N PRO A 13 -5.32 -3.73 -13.03
CA PRO A 13 -4.76 -3.48 -11.71
C PRO A 13 -5.29 -4.44 -10.62
N TYR A 14 -6.24 -5.32 -10.95
CA TYR A 14 -6.83 -6.26 -10.01
C TYR A 14 -6.40 -7.71 -10.29
N CYS A 15 -6.69 -8.20 -11.50
CA CYS A 15 -6.41 -9.59 -11.88
C CYS A 15 -5.12 -9.75 -12.70
N PHE A 16 -4.43 -8.66 -13.03
CA PHE A 16 -3.18 -8.61 -13.79
C PHE A 16 -3.19 -9.23 -15.20
N ARG A 17 -4.36 -9.66 -15.68
CA ARG A 17 -4.57 -10.08 -17.07
C ARG A 17 -4.53 -8.88 -18.01
N ASN A 18 -4.07 -9.12 -19.23
CA ASN A 18 -4.10 -8.12 -20.29
C ASN A 18 -5.54 -7.81 -20.70
N ILE A 19 -5.83 -6.52 -20.86
CA ILE A 19 -7.11 -5.98 -21.31
C ILE A 19 -6.86 -5.13 -22.54
N SER A 20 -7.55 -5.41 -23.63
CA SER A 20 -7.66 -4.51 -24.78
C SER A 20 -8.74 -3.45 -24.51
N ASN A 21 -8.53 -2.22 -24.96
CA ASN A 21 -9.57 -1.19 -24.90
C ASN A 21 -10.86 -1.60 -25.64
N GLU A 22 -10.77 -2.44 -26.67
CA GLU A 22 -11.95 -2.95 -27.40
C GLU A 22 -12.76 -3.97 -26.59
N ASP A 23 -12.09 -4.72 -25.71
CA ASP A 23 -12.69 -5.81 -24.93
C ASP A 23 -13.25 -5.33 -23.59
N ALA A 24 -12.92 -4.11 -23.16
CA ALA A 24 -13.43 -3.56 -21.90
C ALA A 24 -14.96 -3.50 -21.92
N GLY A 25 -15.59 -4.04 -20.87
CA GLY A 25 -17.03 -3.93 -20.63
C GLY A 25 -17.39 -2.63 -19.92
N PHE A 26 -18.68 -2.47 -19.63
CA PHE A 26 -19.22 -1.29 -18.93
C PHE A 26 -20.07 -1.69 -17.74
N LEU A 27 -19.85 -1.01 -16.62
CA LEU A 27 -20.78 -1.03 -15.50
C LEU A 27 -21.87 0.02 -15.73
N LEU A 28 -23.13 -0.38 -15.63
CA LEU A 28 -24.27 0.51 -15.78
C LEU A 28 -25.04 0.71 -14.50
N ARG A 29 -25.60 1.91 -14.42
CA ARG A 29 -26.63 2.29 -13.46
C ARG A 29 -27.85 2.66 -14.26
N THR A 30 -28.96 2.02 -13.97
CA THR A 30 -30.21 2.33 -14.65
C THR A 30 -30.93 3.50 -14.02
N ASP A 31 -30.62 3.88 -12.78
CA ASP A 31 -31.28 4.95 -12.02
C ASP A 31 -32.83 4.94 -12.15
N GLY A 32 -33.42 3.73 -12.26
CA GLY A 32 -34.86 3.53 -12.41
C GLY A 32 -35.43 3.67 -13.84
N VAL A 33 -34.58 3.87 -14.84
CA VAL A 33 -34.94 3.91 -16.26
C VAL A 33 -35.63 2.59 -16.67
N ARG A 34 -36.73 2.73 -17.40
CA ARG A 34 -37.47 1.62 -18.01
C ARG A 34 -37.59 1.84 -19.50
N PHE A 35 -37.23 0.80 -20.24
CA PHE A 35 -37.38 0.73 -21.67
C PHE A 35 -38.81 0.33 -22.05
N GLN A 36 -39.26 0.69 -23.23
CA GLN A 36 -40.51 0.16 -23.78
C GLN A 36 -40.34 -1.30 -24.19
N SER A 37 -39.14 -1.69 -24.65
CA SER A 37 -38.83 -3.08 -24.97
C SER A 37 -38.66 -3.92 -23.69
N PRO A 38 -39.46 -5.00 -23.52
CA PRO A 38 -39.28 -5.93 -22.40
C PRO A 38 -37.89 -6.59 -22.40
N ALA A 39 -37.35 -6.90 -23.59
CA ALA A 39 -36.03 -7.53 -23.74
C ALA A 39 -34.91 -6.61 -23.25
N LEU A 40 -34.98 -5.31 -23.55
CA LEU A 40 -34.04 -4.33 -23.00
C LEU A 40 -34.13 -4.24 -21.49
N ASN A 41 -35.33 -4.25 -20.91
CA ASN A 41 -35.48 -4.25 -19.45
C ASN A 41 -34.89 -5.50 -18.80
N GLU A 42 -34.92 -6.64 -19.47
CA GLU A 42 -34.28 -7.88 -18.99
C GLU A 42 -32.75 -7.80 -19.07
N VAL A 43 -32.19 -7.26 -20.16
CA VAL A 43 -30.75 -7.02 -20.30
C VAL A 43 -30.24 -6.04 -19.26
N PHE A 44 -30.95 -4.93 -19.03
CA PHE A 44 -30.60 -3.89 -18.06
C PHE A 44 -31.14 -4.17 -16.65
N SER A 45 -31.42 -5.43 -16.32
CA SER A 45 -31.77 -5.84 -14.96
C SER A 45 -30.53 -6.21 -14.16
N TYR A 46 -30.56 -5.97 -12.84
CA TYR A 46 -29.48 -6.39 -11.96
C TYR A 46 -29.37 -7.92 -11.93
N LYS A 47 -28.21 -8.42 -12.34
CA LYS A 47 -27.86 -9.84 -12.29
C LYS A 47 -26.71 -10.05 -11.33
N THR A 48 -26.54 -11.28 -10.85
CA THR A 48 -25.38 -11.62 -10.02
C THR A 48 -24.17 -11.76 -10.92
N ASP A 49 -23.19 -10.90 -10.74
CA ASP A 49 -21.91 -10.92 -11.43
C ASP A 49 -21.00 -11.99 -10.83
N THR A 50 -20.98 -13.16 -11.47
CA THR A 50 -20.22 -14.32 -11.02
C THR A 50 -18.71 -14.12 -11.11
N ALA A 51 -18.22 -13.37 -12.09
CA ALA A 51 -16.79 -13.11 -12.26
C ALA A 51 -16.27 -12.16 -11.16
N TYR A 52 -17.04 -11.11 -10.83
CA TYR A 52 -16.73 -10.22 -9.72
C TYR A 52 -16.79 -10.95 -8.37
N LEU A 53 -17.84 -11.75 -8.15
CA LEU A 53 -18.01 -12.55 -6.93
C LEU A 53 -16.85 -13.53 -6.74
N TYR A 54 -16.52 -14.30 -7.77
CA TYR A 54 -15.42 -15.27 -7.75
C TYR A 54 -14.08 -14.60 -7.45
N PHE A 55 -13.80 -13.46 -8.08
CA PHE A 55 -12.56 -12.72 -7.85
C PHE A 55 -12.41 -12.33 -6.37
N TRP A 56 -13.42 -11.67 -5.79
CA TRP A 56 -13.33 -11.17 -4.42
C TRP A 56 -13.39 -12.27 -3.36
N SER A 57 -14.13 -13.36 -3.64
CA SER A 57 -14.12 -14.57 -2.82
C SER A 57 -12.72 -15.22 -2.79
N ALA A 58 -12.07 -15.34 -3.96
CA ALA A 58 -10.68 -15.84 -4.04
C ALA A 58 -9.69 -14.94 -3.28
N MET A 59 -9.96 -13.63 -3.24
CA MET A 59 -9.18 -12.63 -2.49
C MET A 59 -9.44 -12.61 -0.98
N GLY A 60 -10.32 -13.49 -0.48
CA GLY A 60 -10.57 -13.70 0.95
C GLY A 60 -11.68 -12.82 1.53
N ILE A 61 -12.50 -12.18 0.70
CA ILE A 61 -13.70 -11.47 1.15
C ILE A 61 -14.88 -12.47 1.21
N PRO A 62 -15.58 -12.62 2.33
CA PRO A 62 -16.76 -13.47 2.42
C PRO A 62 -17.84 -13.04 1.41
N GLU A 63 -18.48 -14.01 0.74
CA GLU A 63 -19.47 -13.73 -0.32
C GLU A 63 -20.61 -12.82 0.14
N GLU A 64 -21.02 -12.93 1.41
CA GLU A 64 -22.08 -12.12 2.01
C GLU A 64 -21.73 -10.62 2.11
N GLN A 65 -20.44 -10.27 2.02
CA GLN A 65 -19.93 -8.90 2.03
C GLN A 65 -19.69 -8.34 0.62
N ILE A 66 -19.88 -9.16 -0.43
CA ILE A 66 -19.60 -8.77 -1.82
C ILE A 66 -20.90 -8.31 -2.48
N ASP A 67 -21.00 -7.02 -2.80
CA ASP A 67 -22.08 -6.52 -3.67
C ASP A 67 -21.82 -6.88 -5.15
N ALA A 68 -22.27 -8.07 -5.51
CA ALA A 68 -22.19 -8.64 -6.86
C ALA A 68 -23.44 -8.39 -7.71
N LYS A 69 -24.49 -7.70 -7.20
CA LYS A 69 -25.67 -7.39 -8.02
C LYS A 69 -25.36 -6.19 -8.91
N ARG A 70 -25.12 -6.45 -10.20
CA ARG A 70 -24.59 -5.45 -11.15
C ARG A 70 -25.27 -5.56 -12.51
N ILE A 71 -25.15 -4.51 -13.30
CA ILE A 71 -25.50 -4.50 -14.71
C ILE A 71 -24.20 -4.31 -15.48
N ILE A 72 -23.70 -5.41 -16.06
CA ILE A 72 -22.47 -5.42 -16.85
C ILE A 72 -22.85 -5.59 -18.32
N ILE A 73 -22.29 -4.73 -19.16
CA ILE A 73 -22.42 -4.82 -20.61
C ILE A 73 -21.04 -5.06 -21.20
N ASP A 74 -20.76 -6.31 -21.54
CA ASP A 74 -19.56 -6.74 -22.25
C ASP A 74 -19.84 -6.89 -23.76
N ASN A 75 -18.85 -7.36 -24.53
CA ASN A 75 -18.99 -7.52 -25.98
C ASN A 75 -20.04 -8.56 -26.40
N GLU A 76 -20.26 -9.60 -25.58
CA GLU A 76 -21.24 -10.64 -25.86
C GLU A 76 -22.64 -10.07 -25.69
N VAL A 77 -22.92 -9.45 -24.54
CA VAL A 77 -24.20 -8.79 -24.26
C VAL A 77 -24.47 -7.68 -25.28
N MET A 78 -23.45 -6.91 -25.67
CA MET A 78 -23.59 -5.91 -26.74
C MET A 78 -24.01 -6.50 -28.08
N THR A 79 -23.51 -7.69 -28.41
CA THR A 79 -23.82 -8.35 -29.68
C THR A 79 -25.25 -8.85 -29.68
N GLU A 80 -25.68 -9.49 -28.60
CA GLU A 80 -27.06 -9.93 -28.39
C GLU A 80 -28.04 -8.74 -28.45
N LEU A 81 -27.71 -7.67 -27.71
CA LEU A 81 -28.50 -6.45 -27.66
C LEU A 81 -28.69 -5.82 -29.04
N ASN A 82 -27.63 -5.78 -29.85
CA ASN A 82 -27.70 -5.23 -31.20
C ASN A 82 -28.53 -6.10 -32.16
N GLN A 83 -28.49 -7.43 -32.01
CA GLN A 83 -29.35 -8.32 -32.78
C GLN A 83 -30.83 -8.09 -32.46
N GLU A 84 -31.17 -7.94 -31.18
CA GLU A 84 -32.53 -7.66 -30.73
C GLU A 84 -33.05 -6.28 -31.17
N LEU A 85 -32.24 -5.22 -30.99
CA LEU A 85 -32.59 -3.86 -31.40
C LEU A 85 -32.81 -3.75 -32.91
N THR A 86 -31.96 -4.42 -33.69
CA THR A 86 -32.10 -4.51 -35.15
C THR A 86 -33.40 -5.22 -35.54
N ALA A 87 -33.72 -6.35 -34.90
CA ALA A 87 -34.96 -7.08 -35.15
C ALA A 87 -36.21 -6.27 -34.78
N ALA A 88 -36.12 -5.40 -33.77
CA ALA A 88 -37.20 -4.52 -33.32
C ALA A 88 -37.31 -3.20 -34.11
N GLY A 89 -36.42 -2.94 -35.08
CA GLY A 89 -36.38 -1.69 -35.84
C GLY A 89 -36.04 -0.45 -35.00
N ARG A 90 -35.27 -0.63 -33.92
CA ARG A 90 -34.85 0.42 -32.97
C ARG A 90 -33.36 0.77 -33.15
N ASP A 91 -32.91 1.83 -32.50
CA ASP A 91 -31.52 2.29 -32.58
C ASP A 91 -30.54 1.28 -31.97
N LEU A 92 -29.31 1.24 -32.48
CA LEU A 92 -28.27 0.28 -32.08
C LEU A 92 -27.56 0.67 -30.79
N ALA A 93 -27.22 -0.33 -29.98
CA ALA A 93 -26.31 -0.19 -28.86
C ALA A 93 -24.88 -0.07 -29.37
N VAL A 94 -24.22 1.06 -29.11
CA VAL A 94 -22.91 1.34 -29.71
C VAL A 94 -21.85 1.66 -28.65
N LYS A 95 -20.68 1.05 -28.82
CA LYS A 95 -19.44 1.53 -28.24
C LYS A 95 -18.96 2.73 -29.05
N ARG A 96 -18.96 3.92 -28.46
CA ARG A 96 -18.37 5.12 -29.08
C ARG A 96 -16.95 5.26 -28.57
N PHE A 97 -15.98 5.29 -29.47
CA PHE A 97 -14.59 5.56 -29.10
C PHE A 97 -14.43 7.05 -28.85
N ASP A 98 -13.82 7.40 -27.73
CA ASP A 98 -13.41 8.77 -27.43
C ASP A 98 -11.89 8.87 -27.64
N THR A 99 -11.50 9.60 -28.67
CA THR A 99 -10.10 9.83 -29.04
C THR A 99 -9.32 10.51 -27.92
N ASP A 100 -9.97 11.39 -27.16
CA ASP A 100 -9.30 12.18 -26.12
C ASP A 100 -9.02 11.34 -24.89
N SER A 101 -9.93 10.45 -24.48
CA SER A 101 -9.71 9.51 -23.37
C SER A 101 -9.01 8.22 -23.79
N CYS A 102 -8.84 7.98 -25.10
CA CYS A 102 -8.45 6.68 -25.66
C CYS A 102 -9.29 5.51 -25.10
N GLY A 103 -10.51 5.82 -24.66
CA GLY A 103 -11.45 4.92 -24.02
C GLY A 103 -12.69 4.75 -24.88
N TYR A 104 -13.58 3.89 -24.43
CA TYR A 104 -14.90 3.75 -25.03
C TYR A 104 -15.94 4.24 -24.05
N THR A 105 -17.06 4.70 -24.60
CA THR A 105 -18.31 4.89 -23.86
C THR A 105 -19.38 4.00 -24.47
N PHE A 106 -20.32 3.60 -23.64
CA PHE A 106 -21.49 2.84 -24.04
C PHE A 106 -22.70 3.77 -24.12
N HIS A 107 -23.43 3.68 -25.23
CA HIS A 107 -24.67 4.42 -25.47
C HIS A 107 -25.75 3.49 -26.01
N VAL A 108 -26.96 3.62 -25.45
CA VAL A 108 -28.19 3.04 -25.98
C VAL A 108 -29.27 4.11 -25.98
N GLU A 109 -29.98 4.19 -27.09
CA GLU A 109 -31.10 5.12 -27.30
C GLU A 109 -32.34 4.30 -27.69
N GLU A 110 -33.47 4.56 -27.05
CA GLU A 110 -34.75 3.97 -27.37
C GLU A 110 -35.87 5.02 -27.21
N GLY A 111 -36.31 5.60 -28.33
CA GLY A 111 -37.30 6.67 -28.31
C GLY A 111 -36.79 7.90 -27.54
N ALA A 112 -37.41 8.23 -26.41
CA ALA A 112 -36.99 9.33 -25.54
C ALA A 112 -36.03 8.90 -24.40
N VAL A 113 -35.71 7.60 -24.32
CA VAL A 113 -34.85 7.05 -23.27
C VAL A 113 -33.43 6.93 -23.80
N THR A 114 -32.47 7.55 -23.11
CA THR A 114 -31.04 7.40 -23.40
C THR A 114 -30.33 6.88 -22.16
N LEU A 115 -29.57 5.80 -22.33
CA LEU A 115 -28.72 5.23 -21.31
C LEU A 115 -27.26 5.35 -21.74
N PHE A 116 -26.42 5.78 -20.81
CA PHE A 116 -25.00 6.04 -21.06
C PHE A 116 -24.15 5.51 -19.92
N SER A 117 -22.99 4.95 -20.24
CA SER A 117 -21.95 4.69 -19.25
C SER A 117 -20.55 4.89 -19.83
N ASN A 118 -19.69 5.51 -19.02
CA ASN A 118 -18.24 5.60 -19.23
C ASN A 118 -17.45 4.80 -18.16
N THR A 119 -18.14 4.05 -17.30
CA THR A 119 -17.51 3.27 -16.22
C THR A 119 -17.04 1.94 -16.79
N MET A 120 -15.80 1.92 -17.28
CA MET A 120 -15.20 0.72 -17.87
C MET A 120 -14.90 -0.33 -16.79
N VAL A 121 -15.11 -1.60 -17.12
CA VAL A 121 -14.76 -2.75 -16.28
C VAL A 121 -13.79 -3.69 -17.01
N CYS A 122 -12.97 -4.38 -16.23
CA CYS A 122 -12.15 -5.47 -16.73
C CYS A 122 -13.03 -6.62 -17.23
N PRO A 123 -12.86 -7.16 -18.45
CA PRO A 123 -13.67 -8.27 -18.96
C PRO A 123 -13.40 -9.62 -18.26
N HIS A 124 -12.38 -9.70 -17.41
CA HIS A 124 -12.01 -10.95 -16.72
C HIS A 124 -12.50 -11.03 -15.29
N CYS A 125 -12.55 -9.90 -14.58
CA CYS A 125 -12.90 -9.86 -13.15
C CYS A 125 -13.98 -8.83 -12.83
N HIS A 126 -14.48 -8.11 -13.84
CA HIS A 126 -15.52 -7.08 -13.77
C HIS A 126 -15.29 -5.97 -12.72
N ASN A 127 -14.04 -5.80 -12.27
CA ASN A 127 -13.65 -4.65 -11.45
C ASN A 127 -13.62 -3.40 -12.33
N VAL A 128 -14.11 -2.30 -11.78
CA VAL A 128 -14.10 -0.98 -12.42
C VAL A 128 -12.65 -0.53 -12.60
N LEU A 129 -12.29 -0.18 -13.84
CA LEU A 129 -10.98 0.33 -14.19
C LEU A 129 -10.88 1.82 -13.83
N PRO A 130 -9.69 2.33 -13.47
CA PRO A 130 -9.54 3.75 -13.17
C PRO A 130 -9.86 4.64 -14.38
N GLN A 131 -10.18 5.90 -14.09
CA GLN A 131 -10.35 6.91 -15.14
C GLN A 131 -9.08 7.01 -15.97
N ASN A 132 -9.23 7.27 -17.27
CA ASN A 132 -8.11 7.42 -18.21
C ASN A 132 -7.19 6.18 -18.28
N PHE A 133 -7.65 4.99 -17.86
CA PHE A 133 -6.86 3.76 -17.79
C PHE A 133 -6.12 3.45 -19.09
N PHE A 134 -6.79 3.53 -20.25
CA PHE A 134 -6.17 3.29 -21.55
C PHE A 134 -5.34 4.48 -22.05
N LYS A 135 -5.61 5.70 -21.59
CA LYS A 135 -4.89 6.93 -21.98
C LYS A 135 -3.48 7.01 -21.40
N TYR A 136 -3.36 6.82 -20.09
CA TYR A 136 -2.13 7.13 -19.35
C TYR A 136 -1.45 5.88 -18.81
N GLU A 137 -0.12 5.84 -18.83
CA GLU A 137 0.62 4.76 -18.20
C GLU A 137 0.43 4.78 -16.69
N MET A 138 0.53 3.61 -16.06
CA MET A 138 0.25 3.42 -14.65
C MET A 138 1.50 2.91 -13.95
N LEU A 139 1.90 3.60 -12.88
CA LEU A 139 2.89 3.15 -11.92
C LEU A 139 2.19 2.36 -10.79
N MET A 140 2.56 1.11 -10.59
CA MET A 140 1.97 0.22 -9.58
C MET A 140 2.92 0.07 -8.37
N ILE A 141 2.51 0.54 -7.21
CA ILE A 141 3.33 0.61 -5.99
C ILE A 141 2.75 -0.28 -4.89
N GLY A 142 3.54 -1.23 -4.39
CA GLY A 142 3.18 -2.03 -3.22
C GLY A 142 3.67 -1.41 -1.91
N LEU A 143 2.80 -1.23 -0.92
CA LEU A 143 3.21 -0.95 0.45
C LEU A 143 3.58 -2.27 1.15
N ALA A 144 4.81 -2.36 1.63
CA ALA A 144 5.34 -3.50 2.35
C ALA A 144 5.74 -3.11 3.77
N GLY A 145 5.66 -4.05 4.71
CA GLY A 145 6.05 -3.84 6.10
C GLY A 145 5.28 -4.75 7.06
N SER A 146 5.80 -4.92 8.27
CA SER A 146 5.18 -5.77 9.29
C SER A 146 3.76 -5.32 9.67
N VAL A 147 3.03 -6.17 10.40
CA VAL A 147 1.84 -5.71 11.12
C VAL A 147 2.25 -4.56 12.05
N ALA A 148 1.38 -3.56 12.19
CA ALA A 148 1.62 -2.32 12.96
C ALA A 148 2.74 -1.38 12.43
N SER A 149 3.34 -1.63 11.26
CA SER A 149 4.30 -0.69 10.64
C SER A 149 3.66 0.62 10.13
N GLY A 150 2.33 0.75 10.24
CA GLY A 150 1.60 1.97 9.88
C GLY A 150 1.19 2.11 8.42
N LYS A 151 1.13 1.06 7.60
CA LYS A 151 0.77 1.14 6.16
C LYS A 151 -0.54 1.87 5.86
N THR A 152 -1.65 1.48 6.51
CA THR A 152 -2.95 2.15 6.31
C THR A 152 -2.93 3.58 6.82
N VAL A 153 -2.25 3.83 7.96
CA VAL A 153 -2.08 5.18 8.53
C VAL A 153 -1.27 6.07 7.59
N TYR A 154 -0.20 5.53 7.00
CA TYR A 154 0.62 6.17 5.98
C TYR A 154 -0.21 6.55 4.75
N LEU A 155 -1.03 5.63 4.24
CA LEU A 155 -1.94 5.89 3.12
C LEU A 155 -3.02 6.94 3.45
N CYS A 156 -3.63 6.87 4.64
CA CYS A 156 -4.59 7.87 5.09
C CYS A 156 -3.95 9.25 5.24
N SER A 157 -2.73 9.32 5.77
CA SER A 157 -1.93 10.55 5.91
C SER A 157 -1.65 11.21 4.55
N LEU A 158 -1.36 10.41 3.52
CA LEU A 158 -1.22 10.89 2.14
C LEU A 158 -2.52 11.44 1.56
N MET A 159 -3.66 10.84 1.90
CA MET A 159 -4.98 11.20 1.37
C MET A 159 -5.58 12.45 2.02
N MET A 160 -5.07 12.89 3.17
CA MET A 160 -5.57 14.06 3.89
C MET A 160 -5.69 15.30 3.00
N ASN A 161 -6.76 16.10 3.20
CA ASN A 161 -7.03 17.32 2.45
C ASN A 161 -6.97 17.16 0.92
N GLY A 162 -7.35 16.00 0.39
CA GLY A 162 -7.30 15.77 -1.06
C GLY A 162 -5.86 15.73 -1.60
N PHE A 163 -4.99 15.01 -0.89
CA PHE A 163 -3.58 14.83 -1.27
C PHE A 163 -2.72 16.09 -1.18
N ASP A 164 -3.10 17.05 -0.32
CA ASP A 164 -2.42 18.34 -0.16
C ASP A 164 -0.91 18.21 0.11
N VAL A 165 -0.48 17.16 0.80
CA VAL A 165 0.94 16.87 1.05
C VAL A 165 1.72 16.55 -0.23
N MET A 166 1.07 16.03 -1.27
CA MET A 166 1.69 15.70 -2.56
C MET A 166 1.63 16.83 -3.59
N GLN A 167 0.79 17.85 -3.39
CA GLN A 167 0.64 18.94 -4.36
C GLN A 167 1.92 19.78 -4.45
N ARG A 168 2.30 20.20 -5.66
CA ARG A 168 3.40 21.15 -5.93
C ARG A 168 2.96 22.18 -6.96
N GLN A 169 3.73 23.25 -7.15
CA GLN A 169 3.43 24.29 -8.15
C GLN A 169 3.18 23.72 -9.56
N ASN A 170 3.98 22.72 -9.94
CA ASN A 170 3.93 22.08 -11.26
C ASN A 170 3.38 20.65 -11.20
N LEU A 171 2.87 20.20 -10.07
CA LEU A 171 2.37 18.84 -9.90
C LEU A 171 1.04 18.84 -9.18
N THR A 172 0.02 18.29 -9.83
CA THR A 172 -1.31 18.09 -9.25
C THR A 172 -1.61 16.61 -9.13
N VAL A 173 -2.07 16.18 -7.95
CA VAL A 173 -2.53 14.80 -7.70
C VAL A 173 -4.03 14.81 -7.44
N ARG A 174 -4.76 13.89 -8.07
CA ARG A 174 -6.21 13.73 -7.89
C ARG A 174 -6.57 12.24 -7.79
N ASN A 175 -7.75 11.97 -7.24
CA ASN A 175 -8.33 10.64 -7.28
C ASN A 175 -8.65 10.24 -8.74
N ALA A 176 -8.38 8.98 -9.11
CA ALA A 176 -8.63 8.46 -10.47
C ALA A 176 -9.55 7.23 -10.47
N TYR A 177 -10.41 7.05 -9.46
CA TYR A 177 -11.34 5.92 -9.43
C TYR A 177 -12.37 6.05 -10.56
N GLY A 178 -12.59 4.95 -11.29
CA GLY A 178 -13.54 4.93 -12.41
C GLY A 178 -15.00 5.06 -11.97
N ASN A 179 -15.32 4.62 -10.76
CA ASN A 179 -16.64 4.81 -10.14
C ASN A 179 -16.52 5.89 -9.04
N PRO A 180 -17.20 7.05 -9.18
CA PRO A 180 -17.21 8.08 -8.16
C PRO A 180 -17.75 7.61 -6.79
N ASN A 181 -18.66 6.62 -6.82
CA ASN A 181 -19.34 6.02 -5.67
C ASN A 181 -18.71 4.68 -5.27
N ASP A 182 -17.41 4.47 -5.51
CA ASP A 182 -16.73 3.26 -5.03
C ASP A 182 -16.66 3.28 -3.49
N ASP A 183 -17.17 2.23 -2.85
CA ASP A 183 -17.26 2.16 -1.38
C ASP A 183 -15.91 2.25 -0.69
N TYR A 184 -14.87 1.64 -1.27
CA TYR A 184 -13.53 1.65 -0.69
C TYR A 184 -12.89 3.03 -0.78
N LYS A 185 -13.12 3.75 -1.89
CA LYS A 185 -12.74 5.16 -2.00
C LYS A 185 -13.38 5.98 -0.86
N ILE A 186 -14.68 5.85 -0.69
CA ILE A 186 -15.45 6.60 0.32
C ILE A 186 -14.96 6.24 1.73
N GLU A 187 -14.71 4.97 2.00
CA GLU A 187 -14.15 4.49 3.27
C GLU A 187 -12.77 5.10 3.56
N MET A 188 -11.86 5.07 2.58
CA MET A 188 -10.52 5.63 2.74
C MET A 188 -10.52 7.15 2.91
N GLU A 189 -11.37 7.87 2.17
CA GLU A 189 -11.57 9.32 2.35
C GLU A 189 -12.13 9.64 3.74
N ARG A 190 -13.07 8.82 4.25
CA ARG A 190 -13.60 8.94 5.62
C ARG A 190 -12.52 8.67 6.66
N ASN A 191 -11.70 7.63 6.49
CA ASN A 191 -10.61 7.30 7.42
C ASN A 191 -9.56 8.43 7.45
N ALA A 192 -9.20 9.00 6.30
CA ALA A 192 -8.31 10.16 6.23
C ALA A 192 -8.90 11.39 6.94
N ASP A 193 -10.20 11.68 6.74
CA ASP A 193 -10.88 12.78 7.41
C ASP A 193 -10.96 12.58 8.93
N ARG A 194 -11.29 11.37 9.40
CA ARG A 194 -11.31 11.02 10.82
C ARG A 194 -9.95 11.18 11.48
N LEU A 195 -8.90 10.68 10.81
CA LEU A 195 -7.53 10.80 11.30
C LEU A 195 -7.11 12.27 11.40
N MET A 196 -7.42 13.06 10.37
CA MET A 196 -7.04 14.47 10.33
C MET A 196 -7.80 15.33 11.36
N ARG A 197 -9.12 15.17 11.47
CA ARG A 197 -9.98 16.03 12.31
C ARG A 197 -10.00 15.60 13.77
N TYR A 198 -10.04 14.30 14.01
CA TYR A 198 -10.28 13.73 15.32
C TYR A 198 -9.08 12.96 15.88
N GLY A 199 -8.02 12.77 15.08
CA GLY A 199 -6.86 11.98 15.49
C GLY A 199 -7.13 10.48 15.53
N ILE A 200 -8.27 10.01 15.00
CA ILE A 200 -8.67 8.60 15.09
C ILE A 200 -7.96 7.81 13.99
N CYS A 201 -7.15 6.83 14.37
CA CYS A 201 -6.44 5.98 13.43
C CYS A 201 -7.38 4.95 12.79
N PRO A 202 -7.17 4.60 11.51
CA PRO A 202 -7.87 3.48 10.89
C PRO A 202 -7.59 2.18 11.64
N GLU A 203 -8.56 1.27 11.61
CA GLU A 203 -8.41 -0.07 12.19
C GLU A 203 -7.25 -0.85 11.56
N SER A 204 -6.80 -1.88 12.27
CA SER A 204 -5.73 -2.76 11.79
C SER A 204 -6.11 -3.40 10.47
N THR A 205 -5.16 -3.41 9.52
CA THR A 205 -5.34 -4.04 8.20
C THR A 205 -5.71 -5.51 8.35
N SER A 206 -6.88 -5.89 7.83
CA SER A 206 -7.30 -7.30 7.77
C SER A 206 -6.40 -8.09 6.81
N LYS A 207 -6.45 -9.42 6.91
CA LYS A 207 -5.72 -10.33 6.01
C LYS A 207 -6.28 -10.38 4.58
N ALA A 208 -7.40 -9.72 4.32
CA ALA A 208 -8.03 -9.70 3.00
C ALA A 208 -7.30 -8.73 2.06
N PHE A 209 -7.32 -9.04 0.76
CA PHE A 209 -6.82 -8.09 -0.24
C PHE A 209 -7.73 -6.86 -0.29
N LYS A 210 -7.14 -5.67 -0.19
CA LYS A 210 -7.85 -4.40 -0.34
C LYS A 210 -7.76 -3.88 -1.78
N LYS A 211 -8.77 -3.12 -2.21
CA LYS A 211 -8.70 -2.40 -3.49
C LYS A 211 -7.51 -1.42 -3.47
N PRO A 212 -6.80 -1.23 -4.60
CA PRO A 212 -5.76 -0.22 -4.68
C PRO A 212 -6.34 1.20 -4.69
N VAL A 213 -5.57 2.15 -4.18
CA VAL A 213 -5.88 3.58 -4.33
C VAL A 213 -5.34 4.06 -5.67
N PHE A 214 -6.23 4.61 -6.52
CA PHE A 214 -5.87 5.16 -7.81
C PHE A 214 -5.73 6.67 -7.78
N LEU A 215 -4.61 7.16 -8.27
CA LEU A 215 -4.28 8.56 -8.41
C LEU A 215 -4.01 8.91 -9.87
N GLU A 216 -4.46 10.08 -10.30
CA GLU A 216 -3.98 10.73 -11.52
C GLU A 216 -3.01 11.83 -11.11
N VAL A 217 -1.81 11.79 -11.69
CA VAL A 217 -0.77 12.79 -11.50
C VAL A 217 -0.62 13.58 -12.79
N THR A 218 -0.81 14.89 -12.69
CA THR A 218 -0.55 15.84 -13.78
C THR A 218 0.70 16.64 -13.44
N TYR A 219 1.73 16.52 -14.27
CA TYR A 219 2.97 17.29 -14.16
C TYR A 219 3.07 18.30 -15.31
N ARG A 220 3.33 19.58 -14.98
CA ARG A 220 3.38 20.69 -15.94
C ARG A 220 4.81 21.09 -16.26
N ILE A 221 5.16 21.05 -17.54
CA ILE A 221 6.44 21.52 -18.07
C ILE A 221 6.17 22.59 -19.12
N GLY A 222 6.45 23.85 -18.77
CA GLY A 222 6.08 24.99 -19.60
C GLY A 222 4.58 25.01 -19.87
N GLN A 223 4.18 24.89 -21.14
CA GLN A 223 2.77 24.81 -21.55
C GLN A 223 2.23 23.38 -21.70
N LYS A 224 3.07 22.34 -21.54
CA LYS A 224 2.65 20.95 -21.67
C LYS A 224 2.24 20.38 -20.32
N ASN A 225 1.12 19.65 -20.30
CA ASN A 225 0.72 18.82 -19.18
C ASN A 225 1.00 17.36 -19.52
N LEU A 226 1.79 16.69 -18.69
CA LEU A 226 2.08 15.27 -18.75
C LEU A 226 1.23 14.57 -17.69
N HIS A 227 0.70 13.40 -18.01
CA HIS A 227 -0.26 12.70 -17.16
C HIS A 227 0.14 11.24 -16.97
N MET A 228 0.10 10.77 -15.73
CA MET A 228 0.26 9.35 -15.39
C MET A 228 -0.76 8.93 -14.35
N LEU A 229 -1.02 7.62 -14.29
CA LEU A 229 -1.76 7.01 -13.19
C LEU A 229 -0.79 6.42 -12.17
N THR A 230 -1.22 6.35 -10.92
CA THR A 230 -0.51 5.60 -9.87
C THR A 230 -1.52 4.76 -9.11
N ALA A 231 -1.22 3.47 -8.95
CA ALA A 231 -2.00 2.54 -8.15
C ALA A 231 -1.19 2.14 -6.92
N ILE A 232 -1.72 2.40 -5.72
CA ILE A 232 -1.05 2.08 -4.45
C ILE A 232 -1.78 0.93 -3.77
N TYR A 233 -1.06 -0.14 -3.48
CA TYR A 233 -1.58 -1.35 -2.87
C TYR A 233 -1.18 -1.41 -1.40
N ASP A 234 -2.16 -1.35 -0.49
CA ASP A 234 -1.95 -1.66 0.94
C ASP A 234 -1.95 -3.18 1.12
N VAL A 235 -0.77 -3.78 1.03
CA VAL A 235 -0.60 -5.23 1.16
C VAL A 235 -0.22 -5.55 2.60
N ALA A 236 -0.98 -6.43 3.26
CA ALA A 236 -0.56 -6.96 4.55
C ALA A 236 0.76 -7.73 4.39
N GLY A 237 1.78 -7.41 5.20
CA GLY A 237 3.11 -8.02 5.08
C GLY A 237 3.10 -9.55 5.21
N GLU A 238 2.10 -10.12 5.89
CA GLU A 238 1.88 -11.57 5.99
C GLU A 238 1.37 -12.22 4.70
N LEU A 239 0.59 -11.51 3.87
CA LEU A 239 0.17 -12.00 2.54
C LEU A 239 1.38 -12.24 1.63
N ILE A 240 2.44 -11.45 1.80
CA ILE A 240 3.70 -11.62 1.06
C ILE A 240 4.45 -12.88 1.55
N ARG A 241 4.30 -13.25 2.83
CA ARG A 241 5.02 -14.36 3.48
C ARG A 241 4.36 -15.72 3.27
N ASP A 242 3.03 -15.81 3.33
CA ASP A 242 2.30 -17.09 3.39
C ASP A 242 2.15 -17.81 2.05
N SER A 243 2.63 -17.23 0.95
CA SER A 243 2.19 -17.64 -0.39
C SER A 243 3.33 -17.93 -1.36
N ALA A 244 4.20 -18.84 -0.96
CA ALA A 244 5.05 -19.59 -1.88
C ALA A 244 4.25 -20.57 -2.80
N GLY A 245 2.91 -20.52 -2.85
CA GLY A 245 2.13 -21.48 -3.64
C GLY A 245 0.65 -21.19 -3.95
N THR A 246 0.05 -20.07 -3.52
CA THR A 246 -1.38 -19.77 -3.83
C THR A 246 -1.51 -18.43 -4.57
N GLY A 247 -2.43 -18.33 -5.53
CA GLY A 247 -2.59 -17.21 -6.46
C GLY A 247 -2.86 -15.82 -5.85
N ARG A 248 -2.86 -15.70 -4.52
CA ARG A 248 -3.02 -14.44 -3.79
C ARG A 248 -1.80 -13.53 -3.85
N THR A 249 -0.57 -14.03 -4.07
CA THR A 249 0.67 -13.21 -4.15
C THR A 249 1.11 -12.80 -5.55
N GLY A 250 0.35 -13.15 -6.58
CA GLY A 250 0.67 -12.77 -7.97
C GLY A 250 0.90 -11.27 -8.12
N PHE A 251 0.27 -10.44 -7.29
CA PHE A 251 0.42 -8.99 -7.30
C PHE A 251 1.87 -8.53 -7.11
N VAL A 252 2.69 -9.20 -6.29
CA VAL A 252 4.08 -8.78 -6.01
C VAL A 252 4.89 -8.71 -7.31
N ARG A 253 4.73 -9.69 -8.20
CA ARG A 253 5.39 -9.73 -9.52
C ARG A 253 4.99 -8.60 -10.44
N HIS A 254 3.78 -8.07 -10.26
CA HIS A 254 3.20 -7.06 -11.13
C HIS A 254 3.41 -5.62 -10.66
N MET A 255 3.91 -5.41 -9.44
CA MET A 255 4.28 -4.07 -8.97
C MET A 255 5.50 -3.55 -9.74
N ASP A 256 5.59 -2.25 -9.98
CA ASP A 256 6.79 -1.58 -10.50
C ASP A 256 7.79 -1.25 -9.39
N GLY A 257 7.33 -1.20 -8.15
CA GLY A 257 8.21 -1.09 -6.99
C GLY A 257 7.48 -1.12 -5.66
N PHE A 258 8.25 -1.02 -4.58
CA PHE A 258 7.76 -1.17 -3.22
C PHE A 258 8.19 -0.02 -2.32
N ILE A 259 7.30 0.40 -1.43
CA ILE A 259 7.63 1.24 -0.28
C ILE A 259 7.62 0.32 0.94
N CYS A 260 8.81 0.04 1.48
CA CYS A 260 8.97 -0.81 2.64
C CYS A 260 9.02 0.05 3.91
N LEU A 261 7.94 0.03 4.68
CA LEU A 261 7.82 0.73 5.96
C LEU A 261 8.42 -0.10 7.09
N VAL A 262 9.45 0.43 7.72
CA VAL A 262 10.14 -0.16 8.87
C VAL A 262 9.90 0.70 10.10
N ASP A 263 9.52 0.07 11.20
CA ASP A 263 9.32 0.74 12.48
C ASP A 263 10.68 0.94 13.18
N PRO A 264 11.05 2.15 13.64
CA PRO A 264 12.26 2.40 14.44
C PRO A 264 12.44 1.46 15.63
N ALA A 265 11.36 1.03 16.29
CA ALA A 265 11.45 0.09 17.41
C ALA A 265 12.02 -1.28 16.99
N GLN A 266 11.95 -1.63 15.70
CA GLN A 266 12.56 -2.83 15.13
C GLN A 266 14.04 -2.64 14.76
N MET A 267 14.58 -1.42 14.91
CA MET A 267 15.93 -1.06 14.46
C MET A 267 16.97 -1.09 15.59
N HIS A 268 16.62 -1.59 16.78
CA HIS A 268 17.50 -1.61 17.96
C HIS A 268 18.18 -0.27 18.27
N LEU A 269 17.51 0.84 17.91
CA LEU A 269 17.94 2.17 18.33
C LEU A 269 17.78 2.21 19.85
N GLU A 270 18.89 2.24 20.58
CA GLU A 270 18.85 2.18 22.03
C GLU A 270 17.97 3.31 22.59
N HIS A 271 16.78 2.95 23.07
CA HIS A 271 15.94 3.77 23.94
C HIS A 271 16.48 3.80 25.38
N SER A 272 17.78 3.58 25.59
CA SER A 272 18.38 3.25 26.88
C SER A 272 18.26 4.36 27.95
N LEU A 273 17.57 5.47 27.68
CA LEU A 273 17.32 6.53 28.67
C LEU A 273 15.88 7.05 28.79
N ILE A 274 14.87 6.58 28.04
CA ILE A 274 13.53 7.23 28.11
C ILE A 274 12.45 6.43 28.84
N ASN A 275 12.56 5.12 29.05
CA ASN A 275 11.47 4.39 29.76
C ASN A 275 11.87 3.26 30.73
N LYS A 276 13.12 3.19 31.19
CA LYS A 276 13.37 2.51 32.47
C LYS A 276 13.21 3.54 33.56
N GLN A 277 12.12 3.44 34.32
CA GLN A 277 12.17 3.77 35.74
C GLN A 277 13.52 3.25 36.25
N ILE A 278 14.31 4.17 36.81
CA ILE A 278 15.56 3.87 37.51
C ILE A 278 15.30 2.60 38.33
N PRO A 279 15.96 1.46 38.04
CA PRO A 279 15.89 0.34 38.97
C PRO A 279 16.53 0.88 40.24
N ASP A 280 15.76 0.91 41.35
CA ASP A 280 16.28 1.20 42.68
C ASP A 280 17.66 0.53 42.83
N GLU A 281 18.67 1.30 43.27
CA GLU A 281 20.04 0.82 43.46
C GLU A 281 20.09 -0.46 44.32
N GLU A 282 19.09 -0.69 45.18
CA GLU A 282 18.93 -1.91 45.97
C GLU A 282 18.73 -3.18 45.13
N ARG A 283 18.05 -3.10 43.97
CA ARG A 283 17.72 -4.28 43.15
C ARG A 283 18.88 -4.77 42.27
N VAL A 284 19.85 -3.90 41.99
CA VAL A 284 21.07 -4.24 41.25
C VAL A 284 22.07 -4.96 42.18
N LEU A 285 22.05 -4.65 43.47
CA LEU A 285 22.90 -5.30 44.47
C LEU A 285 22.45 -6.73 44.81
N GLU A 286 21.14 -7.04 44.73
CA GLU A 286 20.64 -8.42 44.95
C GLU A 286 21.05 -9.42 43.85
N LYS A 287 21.32 -8.95 42.62
CA LYS A 287 21.69 -9.84 41.49
C LYS A 287 23.19 -10.10 41.36
N LEU A 288 24.01 -9.52 42.24
CA LEU A 288 25.46 -9.76 42.33
C LEU A 288 25.81 -10.49 43.63
N TYR A 289 25.08 -11.55 43.97
CA TYR A 289 25.53 -12.49 45.01
C TYR A 289 26.55 -13.45 44.40
N VAL A 290 27.84 -13.17 44.60
CA VAL A 290 28.92 -14.10 44.28
C VAL A 290 28.97 -15.14 45.40
N MET A 291 28.59 -16.37 45.07
CA MET A 291 28.55 -17.52 45.97
C MET A 291 29.91 -17.71 46.67
N GLY A 292 29.91 -17.82 48.00
CA GLY A 292 31.12 -17.96 48.79
C GLY A 292 31.79 -19.32 48.61
N LYS A 293 33.12 -19.39 48.81
CA LYS A 293 33.90 -20.65 48.71
C LYS A 293 33.35 -21.80 49.56
N GLU A 294 32.68 -21.51 50.68
CA GLU A 294 32.11 -22.52 51.57
C GLU A 294 30.81 -23.15 51.02
N GLU A 295 29.97 -22.36 50.33
CA GLU A 295 28.76 -22.84 49.63
C GLU A 295 29.11 -23.62 48.36
N GLN A 296 30.18 -23.21 47.67
CA GLN A 296 30.68 -23.98 46.52
C GLN A 296 31.24 -25.35 46.94
N MET A 297 31.86 -25.44 48.12
CA MET A 297 32.36 -26.69 48.69
C MET A 297 31.25 -27.62 49.20
N SER A 298 30.12 -27.09 49.69
CA SER A 298 29.00 -27.93 50.16
C SER A 298 28.27 -28.62 49.00
N ILE A 299 28.11 -27.93 47.85
CA ILE A 299 27.49 -28.50 46.64
C ILE A 299 28.38 -29.60 46.01
N GLN A 300 29.71 -29.43 46.02
CA GLN A 300 30.64 -30.47 45.57
C GLN A 300 30.66 -31.70 46.50
N ARG A 301 30.45 -31.51 47.81
CA ARG A 301 30.30 -32.63 48.75
C ARG A 301 29.01 -33.42 48.51
N MET A 302 27.89 -32.74 48.24
CA MET A 302 26.61 -33.39 47.95
C MET A 302 26.61 -34.20 46.64
N SER A 303 27.45 -33.83 45.66
CA SER A 303 27.57 -34.58 44.39
C SER A 303 28.39 -35.88 44.51
N ASN A 304 29.23 -36.01 45.54
CA ASN A 304 30.06 -37.21 45.74
C ASN A 304 29.38 -38.28 46.61
N GLU A 305 28.35 -37.94 47.38
CA GLU A 305 27.67 -38.87 48.29
C GLU A 305 26.47 -39.60 47.64
N ASN A 306 25.86 -39.04 46.60
CA ASN A 306 24.75 -39.68 45.87
C ASN A 306 25.20 -40.09 44.46
N GLY A 307 25.77 -41.29 44.35
CA GLY A 307 26.18 -41.87 43.08
C GLY A 307 25.05 -41.89 42.04
N LYS A 308 25.38 -41.42 40.83
CA LYS A 308 24.67 -41.61 39.55
C LYS A 308 23.14 -41.67 39.65
N GLN A 309 22.50 -40.51 39.68
CA GLN A 309 21.25 -40.34 38.92
C GLN A 309 21.58 -39.58 37.65
N VAL A 310 21.55 -40.31 36.53
CA VAL A 310 21.59 -39.74 35.19
C VAL A 310 20.26 -39.03 35.01
N MET A 311 20.27 -37.70 34.94
CA MET A 311 19.08 -36.92 34.60
C MET A 311 18.63 -37.23 33.17
N ASP A 312 17.32 -37.38 33.01
CA ASP A 312 16.65 -37.71 31.76
C ASP A 312 16.67 -36.50 30.80
N GLN A 313 16.65 -36.77 29.49
CA GLN A 313 16.90 -35.79 28.42
C GLN A 313 15.84 -34.66 28.32
N ALA A 314 14.77 -34.75 29.11
CA ALA A 314 13.69 -33.78 29.19
C ALA A 314 14.01 -32.56 30.08
N ASP A 315 14.97 -32.66 31.01
CA ASP A 315 15.32 -31.55 31.92
C ASP A 315 16.34 -30.56 31.32
N PHE A 316 16.79 -30.77 30.08
CA PHE A 316 17.61 -29.80 29.35
C PHE A 316 16.77 -28.72 28.62
N MET A 317 15.45 -28.80 28.67
CA MET A 317 14.56 -27.72 28.20
C MET A 317 14.34 -26.70 29.32
N MET A 318 15.42 -26.12 29.85
CA MET A 318 15.31 -24.80 30.44
C MET A 318 15.06 -23.82 29.30
N GLU A 319 13.95 -23.09 29.41
CA GLU A 319 13.68 -21.84 28.73
C GLU A 319 14.88 -20.90 28.90
N ASN A 320 15.88 -21.06 28.03
CA ASN A 320 16.70 -19.94 27.64
C ASN A 320 15.75 -19.04 26.86
N THR A 321 15.27 -18.03 27.55
CA THR A 321 14.82 -16.77 26.97
C THR A 321 15.81 -16.38 25.88
N MET A 322 15.52 -16.83 24.65
CA MET A 322 16.04 -16.15 23.46
C MET A 322 15.67 -14.70 23.69
N SER A 323 16.68 -13.86 23.91
CA SER A 323 16.45 -12.45 24.16
C SER A 323 15.50 -11.93 23.09
N ASP A 324 14.44 -11.22 23.51
CA ASP A 324 13.48 -10.60 22.59
C ASP A 324 14.18 -9.82 21.47
N GLU A 325 15.40 -9.35 21.75
CA GLU A 325 16.41 -8.82 20.83
C GLU A 325 16.57 -9.62 19.52
N TYR A 326 16.73 -10.95 19.57
CA TYR A 326 16.88 -11.79 18.35
C TYR A 326 15.56 -12.00 17.58
N PHE A 327 14.41 -11.76 18.21
CA PHE A 327 13.10 -11.97 17.60
C PHE A 327 12.66 -10.76 16.76
N TYR A 328 13.04 -9.55 17.16
CA TYR A 328 12.74 -8.31 16.42
C TYR A 328 13.61 -8.15 15.16
N GLU A 329 14.89 -8.54 15.23
CA GLU A 329 15.86 -8.51 14.12
C GLU A 329 15.33 -9.22 12.85
N ARG A 330 14.49 -10.27 13.01
CA ARG A 330 13.97 -11.06 11.88
C ARG A 330 12.80 -10.42 11.10
N LYS A 331 12.10 -9.40 11.60
CA LYS A 331 10.80 -8.99 10.99
C LYS A 331 10.92 -8.14 9.72
N ALA A 332 11.93 -7.29 9.59
CA ALA A 332 12.14 -6.49 8.36
C ALA A 332 12.86 -7.31 7.28
N ASP A 333 13.90 -8.06 7.66
CA ASP A 333 14.58 -9.02 6.79
C ASP A 333 13.58 -10.02 6.20
N THR A 334 12.67 -10.56 7.03
CA THR A 334 11.66 -11.48 6.51
C THR A 334 10.73 -10.86 5.46
N VAL A 335 10.45 -9.55 5.47
CA VAL A 335 9.63 -8.93 4.42
C VAL A 335 10.43 -8.79 3.12
N LEU A 336 11.66 -8.29 3.19
CA LEU A 336 12.52 -8.13 2.01
C LEU A 336 12.91 -9.49 1.42
N ASP A 337 13.23 -10.48 2.25
CA ASP A 337 13.48 -11.87 1.85
C ASP A 337 12.23 -12.52 1.25
N SER A 338 11.03 -12.16 1.74
CA SER A 338 9.78 -12.65 1.14
C SER A 338 9.56 -12.05 -0.25
N ILE A 339 9.82 -10.76 -0.43
CA ILE A 339 9.78 -10.13 -1.76
C ILE A 339 10.80 -10.80 -2.69
N ARG A 340 12.04 -10.97 -2.22
CA ARG A 340 13.11 -11.64 -2.97
C ARG A 340 12.78 -13.09 -3.33
N SER A 341 12.21 -13.86 -2.41
CA SER A 341 11.85 -15.26 -2.66
C SER A 341 10.71 -15.41 -3.68
N VAL A 342 9.78 -14.45 -3.74
CA VAL A 342 8.68 -14.46 -4.71
C VAL A 342 9.12 -14.02 -6.12
N LEU A 343 9.96 -12.99 -6.21
CA LEU A 343 10.40 -12.36 -7.46
C LEU A 343 11.64 -13.01 -8.07
N GLY A 344 12.61 -13.40 -7.24
CA GLY A 344 13.96 -13.75 -7.66
C GLY A 344 14.79 -12.54 -8.12
N ASP A 345 16.11 -12.70 -8.12
CA ASP A 345 17.07 -11.61 -8.32
C ASP A 345 16.96 -10.90 -9.67
N HIS A 346 16.54 -11.62 -10.73
CA HIS A 346 16.38 -11.02 -12.06
C HIS A 346 15.20 -10.05 -12.11
N GLU A 347 14.06 -10.40 -11.49
CA GLU A 347 12.89 -9.51 -11.47
C GLU A 347 13.12 -8.30 -10.57
N LEU A 348 13.86 -8.45 -9.46
CA LEU A 348 14.20 -7.34 -8.55
C LEU A 348 14.90 -6.18 -9.26
N LYS A 349 15.79 -6.48 -10.22
CA LYS A 349 16.51 -5.48 -11.03
C LYS A 349 15.60 -4.63 -11.93
N GLN A 350 14.32 -4.96 -12.01
CA GLN A 350 13.31 -4.19 -12.73
C GLN A 350 12.38 -3.42 -11.79
N LYS A 351 12.53 -3.55 -10.47
CA LYS A 351 11.67 -2.92 -9.46
C LYS A 351 12.37 -1.77 -8.76
N TYR A 352 11.62 -0.72 -8.42
CA TYR A 352 12.09 0.30 -7.50
C TYR A 352 11.92 -0.12 -6.04
N MET A 353 12.81 0.32 -5.16
CA MET A 353 12.71 0.10 -3.72
C MET A 353 12.85 1.40 -2.93
N ALA A 354 11.81 1.78 -2.20
CA ALA A 354 11.86 2.87 -1.24
C ALA A 354 11.85 2.31 0.19
N LEU A 355 13.03 2.15 0.77
CA LEU A 355 13.17 1.69 2.15
C LEU A 355 12.96 2.86 3.09
N THR A 356 11.94 2.78 3.95
CA THR A 356 11.38 3.94 4.64
C THR A 356 11.22 3.68 6.13
N ILE A 357 11.87 4.49 6.96
CA ILE A 357 11.62 4.55 8.39
C ILE A 357 10.27 5.25 8.62
N ALA A 358 9.27 4.56 9.18
CA ALA A 358 7.87 5.00 9.15
C ALA A 358 7.40 5.89 10.33
N LYS A 359 8.18 5.94 11.41
CA LYS A 359 7.93 6.76 12.61
C LYS A 359 9.15 7.63 12.93
N SER A 360 9.60 8.38 11.94
CA SER A 360 10.84 9.16 12.04
C SER A 360 10.84 10.17 13.18
N ASP A 361 9.69 10.61 13.65
CA ASP A 361 9.54 11.44 14.85
C ASP A 361 10.18 10.82 16.09
N LEU A 362 10.16 9.49 16.23
CA LEU A 362 10.86 8.80 17.32
C LEU A 362 12.39 8.95 17.24
N LEU A 363 12.93 9.23 16.05
CA LEU A 363 14.36 9.48 15.86
C LEU A 363 14.77 10.90 16.28
N GLU A 364 13.82 11.84 16.29
CA GLU A 364 14.09 13.26 16.61
C GLU A 364 14.56 13.43 18.06
N GLU A 365 14.10 12.54 18.95
CA GLU A 365 14.41 12.55 20.37
C GLU A 365 15.74 11.87 20.72
N LEU A 366 16.29 11.08 19.80
CA LEU A 366 17.54 10.33 20.03
C LEU A 366 18.75 11.27 19.98
N GLY A 367 19.50 11.34 21.08
CA GLY A 367 20.70 12.17 21.21
C GLY A 367 21.75 11.89 20.13
N GLU A 368 21.96 10.63 19.79
CA GLU A 368 22.89 10.19 18.74
C GLU A 368 22.50 10.69 17.35
N ILE A 369 21.20 10.80 17.06
CA ILE A 369 20.74 11.33 15.77
C ILE A 369 21.07 12.82 15.64
N LYS A 370 21.09 13.56 16.76
CA LYS A 370 21.46 14.98 16.80
C LYS A 370 22.94 15.22 16.50
N GLU A 371 23.81 14.20 16.65
CA GLU A 371 25.23 14.30 16.34
C GLU A 371 25.51 14.33 14.83
N TYR A 372 24.62 13.77 14.02
CA TYR A 372 24.75 13.84 12.56
C TYR A 372 24.53 15.26 12.07
N ARG A 373 25.52 15.78 11.34
CA ARG A 373 25.44 17.12 10.75
C ARG A 373 24.27 17.20 9.77
N GLY A 374 23.34 18.11 10.05
CA GLY A 374 22.15 18.32 9.21
C GLY A 374 21.01 17.34 9.48
N SER A 375 21.03 16.60 10.59
CA SER A 375 19.94 15.68 10.99
C SER A 375 18.56 16.33 11.08
N SER A 376 18.50 17.64 11.34
CA SER A 376 17.25 18.42 11.29
C SER A 376 16.53 18.34 9.94
N LEU A 377 17.26 18.11 8.84
CA LEU A 377 16.68 17.90 7.50
C LEU A 377 15.77 16.66 7.44
N LEU A 378 15.97 15.68 8.32
CA LEU A 378 15.12 14.48 8.37
C LEU A 378 13.71 14.79 8.89
N PHE A 379 13.58 15.83 9.72
CA PHE A 379 12.36 16.15 10.48
C PHE A 379 11.64 17.38 9.94
N GLU A 380 12.05 17.91 8.78
CA GLU A 380 11.38 19.04 8.14
C GLU A 380 9.91 18.72 7.88
N ARG A 381 9.02 19.54 8.45
CA ARG A 381 7.58 19.46 8.20
C ARG A 381 7.24 20.41 7.06
N LYS A 382 6.27 20.01 6.23
CA LYS A 382 5.79 20.68 5.00
C LYS A 382 6.38 22.08 4.76
N GLN A 383 7.43 22.14 3.94
CA GLN A 383 7.83 23.38 3.28
C GLN A 383 7.17 23.43 1.90
N VAL A 384 6.76 24.62 1.46
CA VAL A 384 6.34 24.85 0.07
C VAL A 384 7.57 24.62 -0.81
N SER A 385 7.73 23.41 -1.35
CA SER A 385 8.84 23.11 -2.26
C SER A 385 8.55 23.72 -3.61
N TYR A 386 9.47 24.55 -4.10
CA TYR A 386 9.54 24.87 -5.52
C TYR A 386 10.01 23.61 -6.27
N GLY A 387 9.32 23.25 -7.35
CA GLY A 387 9.64 22.05 -8.12
C GLY A 387 9.05 20.73 -7.58
N PHE A 388 9.48 19.61 -8.16
CA PHE A 388 8.94 18.27 -7.91
C PHE A 388 9.41 17.72 -6.54
N MET A 389 10.73 17.71 -6.34
CA MET A 389 11.42 17.40 -5.07
C MET A 389 12.64 18.31 -4.93
N ASN A 390 12.98 18.72 -3.71
CA ASN A 390 14.25 19.40 -3.44
C ASN A 390 15.38 18.36 -3.47
N MET A 391 16.06 18.25 -4.60
CA MET A 391 17.09 17.22 -4.82
C MET A 391 18.33 17.42 -3.96
N ASP A 392 18.68 18.66 -3.60
CA ASP A 392 19.83 18.94 -2.72
C ASP A 392 19.55 18.44 -1.30
N HIS A 393 18.37 18.77 -0.76
CA HIS A 393 17.95 18.25 0.54
C HIS A 393 17.82 16.73 0.48
N HIS A 394 17.22 16.18 -0.59
CA HIS A 394 17.09 14.74 -0.78
C HIS A 394 18.46 14.04 -0.74
N PHE A 395 19.46 14.54 -1.47
CA PHE A 395 20.81 13.98 -1.48
C PHE A 395 21.47 13.98 -0.10
N LEU A 396 21.40 15.12 0.61
CA LEU A 396 21.95 15.22 1.97
C LEU A 396 21.27 14.24 2.93
N ARG A 397 19.94 14.08 2.81
CA ARG A 397 19.19 13.12 3.63
C ARG A 397 19.53 11.68 3.29
N GLN A 398 19.78 11.34 2.01
CA GLN A 398 20.26 10.00 1.64
C GLN A 398 21.57 9.67 2.36
N GLU A 399 22.50 10.62 2.42
CA GLU A 399 23.79 10.40 3.07
C GLU A 399 23.64 10.17 4.59
N ILE A 400 22.80 10.97 5.26
CA ILE A 400 22.50 10.78 6.68
C ILE A 400 21.82 9.44 6.92
N LEU A 401 20.79 9.12 6.13
CA LEU A 401 20.04 7.88 6.26
C LEU A 401 20.92 6.67 5.98
N LYS A 402 21.82 6.74 5.00
CA LYS A 402 22.78 5.66 4.73
C LYS A 402 23.62 5.37 5.97
N GLN A 403 24.11 6.39 6.66
CA GLN A 403 24.87 6.20 7.91
C GLN A 403 24.01 5.57 9.02
N ILE A 404 22.76 6.04 9.20
CA ILE A 404 21.81 5.45 10.16
C ILE A 404 21.56 3.98 9.83
N PHE A 405 21.28 3.67 8.56
CA PHE A 405 21.02 2.31 8.10
C PHE A 405 22.24 1.40 8.25
N ASP A 406 23.44 1.88 7.88
CA ASP A 406 24.70 1.13 7.95
C ASP A 406 25.16 0.85 9.39
N GLN A 407 24.97 1.82 10.30
CA GLN A 407 25.45 1.71 11.68
C GLN A 407 24.46 1.04 12.62
N LYS A 408 23.16 1.28 12.44
CA LYS A 408 22.14 0.98 13.45
C LYS A 408 21.07 0.01 12.95
N VAL A 409 20.70 0.09 11.68
CA VAL A 409 19.51 -0.61 11.21
C VAL A 409 19.88 -1.97 10.62
N PHE A 410 20.87 -2.13 9.73
CA PHE A 410 21.15 -3.43 9.09
C PHE A 410 22.46 -3.47 8.28
N ARG A 411 22.91 -4.68 7.89
CA ARG A 411 23.80 -4.92 6.72
C ARG A 411 23.05 -4.86 5.36
N LEU A 412 22.13 -3.91 5.18
CA LEU A 412 21.20 -3.88 4.04
C LEU A 412 21.81 -3.44 2.69
N GLN A 413 23.04 -2.91 2.66
CA GLN A 413 23.69 -2.48 1.42
C GLN A 413 23.76 -3.60 0.36
N ARG A 414 23.81 -4.88 0.78
CA ARG A 414 23.82 -6.00 -0.18
C ARG A 414 22.48 -6.24 -0.87
N ASN A 415 21.34 -5.87 -0.27
CA ASN A 415 20.02 -6.18 -0.80
C ASN A 415 19.44 -5.05 -1.66
N LEU A 416 19.81 -3.79 -1.41
CA LEU A 416 19.31 -2.66 -2.19
C LEU A 416 19.94 -2.57 -3.59
N ALA A 417 21.19 -3.03 -3.74
CA ALA A 417 21.89 -3.06 -5.03
C ALA A 417 21.27 -4.06 -6.03
N ASP A 418 20.42 -4.98 -5.56
CA ASP A 418 19.71 -5.94 -6.42
C ASP A 418 18.47 -5.32 -7.09
N TYR A 419 18.04 -4.14 -6.66
CA TYR A 419 16.91 -3.41 -7.24
C TYR A 419 17.34 -2.52 -8.40
N LYS A 420 16.38 -2.13 -9.24
CA LYS A 420 16.62 -1.21 -10.37
C LYS A 420 17.20 0.11 -9.88
N GLU A 421 16.49 0.70 -8.92
CA GLU A 421 16.94 1.85 -8.14
C GLU A 421 16.36 1.75 -6.74
N SER A 422 17.13 2.21 -5.76
CA SER A 422 16.73 2.22 -4.35
C SER A 422 16.89 3.61 -3.74
N GLY A 423 15.93 4.02 -2.92
CA GLY A 423 16.01 5.23 -2.11
C GLY A 423 15.76 4.94 -0.63
N LEU A 424 16.44 5.69 0.25
CA LEU A 424 16.24 5.64 1.69
C LEU A 424 15.37 6.81 2.14
N PHE A 425 14.42 6.57 3.03
CA PHE A 425 13.52 7.62 3.51
C PHE A 425 13.32 7.51 5.01
N ALA A 426 12.98 8.63 5.62
CA ALA A 426 12.46 8.71 6.97
C ALA A 426 11.25 9.64 6.93
N VAL A 427 10.11 9.10 7.35
CA VAL A 427 8.81 9.76 7.34
C VAL A 427 8.09 9.49 8.65
N SER A 428 7.10 10.31 8.97
CA SER A 428 6.14 10.01 10.04
C SER A 428 4.76 10.37 9.58
N ALA A 429 3.87 9.38 9.50
CA ALA A 429 2.50 9.59 9.05
C ALA A 429 1.68 10.43 10.04
N LEU A 430 1.97 10.32 11.33
CA LEU A 430 1.28 11.03 12.41
C LEU A 430 2.09 12.21 12.93
N GLY A 431 3.41 12.02 13.13
CA GLY A 431 4.31 13.01 13.72
C GLY A 431 3.94 13.40 15.16
N CYS A 432 3.30 12.47 15.89
CA CYS A 432 2.91 12.54 17.29
C CYS A 432 2.62 11.14 17.86
N GLU A 433 2.57 11.05 19.18
CA GLU A 433 2.22 9.83 19.91
C GLU A 433 0.75 9.42 19.73
N THR A 434 0.45 8.17 20.08
CA THR A 434 -0.89 7.60 20.07
C THR A 434 -1.24 6.95 21.40
N GLU A 435 -2.50 7.05 21.81
CA GLU A 435 -3.09 6.39 22.97
C GLU A 435 -4.20 5.42 22.54
N GLU A 436 -4.35 4.31 23.28
CA GLU A 436 -5.51 3.44 23.14
C GLU A 436 -6.65 3.96 24.03
N THR A 437 -7.77 4.30 23.41
CA THR A 437 -8.99 4.73 24.10
C THR A 437 -10.09 3.68 23.94
N MET A 438 -10.88 3.47 25.00
CA MET A 438 -12.07 2.64 24.94
C MET A 438 -13.31 3.52 24.79
N GLU A 439 -13.96 3.49 23.63
CA GLU A 439 -15.33 3.99 23.47
C GLU A 439 -16.30 2.81 23.48
N GLY A 440 -16.93 2.56 24.63
CA GLY A 440 -17.83 1.42 24.81
C GLY A 440 -17.10 0.07 24.76
N THR A 441 -17.47 -0.79 23.82
CA THR A 441 -16.85 -2.12 23.61
C THR A 441 -15.76 -2.13 22.54
N GLN A 442 -15.53 -1.02 21.83
CA GLN A 442 -14.53 -0.92 20.78
C GLN A 442 -13.26 -0.21 21.27
N LYS A 443 -12.11 -0.81 20.94
CA LYS A 443 -10.79 -0.19 21.14
C LYS A 443 -10.52 0.72 19.94
N GLU A 444 -10.33 2.01 20.19
CA GLU A 444 -9.88 2.97 19.17
C GLU A 444 -8.49 3.49 19.52
N VAL A 445 -7.62 3.60 18.51
CA VAL A 445 -6.30 4.23 18.64
C VAL A 445 -6.43 5.68 18.22
N LYS A 446 -6.05 6.61 19.10
CA LYS A 446 -6.18 8.05 18.88
C LYS A 446 -4.85 8.76 19.06
N THR A 447 -4.63 9.85 18.32
CA THR A 447 -3.40 10.65 18.45
C THR A 447 -3.43 11.55 19.68
N VAL A 448 -2.31 11.61 20.41
CA VAL A 448 -2.09 12.57 21.50
C VAL A 448 -1.66 13.90 20.87
N GLY A 449 -2.66 14.71 20.53
CA GLY A 449 -2.48 16.01 19.89
C GLY A 449 -2.75 15.99 18.38
N ARG A 450 -2.39 17.09 17.70
CA ARG A 450 -2.67 17.27 16.27
C ARG A 450 -1.71 16.47 15.43
N VAL A 451 -2.26 15.74 14.45
CA VAL A 451 -1.51 15.07 13.40
C VAL A 451 -0.69 16.09 12.61
N ARG A 452 0.61 15.87 12.54
CA ARG A 452 1.59 16.74 11.87
C ARG A 452 2.57 15.88 11.09
N PRO A 453 2.19 15.37 9.91
CA PRO A 453 3.01 14.43 9.17
C PRO A 453 4.39 15.01 8.81
N ILE A 454 5.40 14.14 8.77
CA ILE A 454 6.77 14.46 8.38
C ILE A 454 7.04 13.74 7.06
N ARG A 455 7.09 14.52 5.97
CA ARG A 455 7.61 14.09 4.65
C ARG A 455 6.98 12.79 4.09
N THR A 456 5.76 12.47 4.49
CA THR A 456 5.05 11.24 4.14
C THR A 456 4.99 11.02 2.63
N GLU A 457 4.92 12.10 1.86
CA GLU A 457 4.84 12.07 0.41
C GLU A 457 6.13 11.69 -0.31
N GLU A 458 7.30 11.86 0.31
CA GLU A 458 8.58 11.78 -0.40
C GLU A 458 8.87 10.42 -1.05
N PRO A 459 8.62 9.27 -0.40
CA PRO A 459 8.84 7.97 -1.04
C PRO A 459 8.04 7.81 -2.35
N ILE A 460 6.78 8.24 -2.34
CA ILE A 460 5.89 8.14 -3.51
C ILE A 460 6.32 9.12 -4.59
N LEU A 461 6.61 10.38 -4.23
CA LEU A 461 7.10 11.37 -5.18
C LEU A 461 8.40 10.89 -5.83
N TRP A 462 9.34 10.35 -5.06
CA TRP A 462 10.57 9.82 -5.61
C TRP A 462 10.31 8.70 -6.64
N MET A 463 9.42 7.75 -6.36
CA MET A 463 9.08 6.70 -7.32
C MET A 463 8.41 7.27 -8.59
N MET A 464 7.50 8.24 -8.43
CA MET A 464 6.90 8.95 -9.57
C MET A 464 7.97 9.67 -10.40
N MET A 465 8.91 10.35 -9.75
CA MET A 465 10.02 11.03 -10.40
C MET A 465 10.88 10.05 -11.22
N LYS A 466 11.24 8.90 -10.65
CA LYS A 466 12.02 7.86 -11.36
C LYS A 466 11.26 7.31 -12.57
N PHE A 467 9.98 7.02 -12.39
CA PHE A 467 9.12 6.59 -13.48
C PHE A 467 9.01 7.64 -14.61
N MET A 468 8.96 8.93 -14.26
CA MET A 468 8.94 10.04 -15.21
C MET A 468 10.29 10.23 -15.92
N GLN A 469 11.41 10.11 -15.21
CA GLN A 469 12.77 10.20 -15.76
C GLN A 469 13.01 9.16 -16.86
N GLU A 470 12.59 7.92 -16.63
CA GLU A 470 12.72 6.84 -17.62
C GLU A 470 11.94 7.07 -18.92
N ARG A 471 10.96 7.96 -18.87
CA ARG A 471 10.14 8.34 -20.03
C ARG A 471 10.63 9.63 -20.69
N GLY A 472 11.75 10.18 -20.21
CA GLY A 472 12.31 11.44 -20.70
C GLY A 472 11.44 12.65 -20.36
N TRP A 473 10.67 12.61 -19.28
CA TRP A 473 9.83 13.75 -18.87
C TRP A 473 10.61 14.77 -18.05
N LEU A 474 11.62 14.31 -17.32
CA LEU A 474 12.47 15.12 -16.46
C LEU A 474 13.88 14.99 -17.03
N GLU A 475 14.38 16.07 -17.65
CA GLU A 475 15.78 16.21 -18.08
C GLU A 475 16.67 16.60 -16.90
#